data_AF-A0A9Q5SGH2-F1
#
_entry.id   AF-A0A9Q5SGH2-F1
#
_cell.length_a   1.000
_cell.length_b   1.000
_cell.length_c   1.000
_cell.angle_alpha   90.00
_cell.angle_beta   90.00
_cell.angle_gamma   90.00
#
_symmetry.space_group_name_H-M   'P 1'
#
loop_
_entity.id
_entity.type
_entity.pdbx_description
1 polymer ?
#
loop_
_entity_poly.entity_id
_entity_poly.type
_entity_poly.pdbx_seq_one_letter_code
_entity_poly.pdbx_strand_id
1 'polypeptide(L)'
;MTIEIDLFEFPTKEEMAPLLKESPLYSYRIEGDLFYWTREKLLGFDIIDHHIAAQDFTRSLNNRIFQLDLSYSYLLYYSNRGISDGEYPYLDKLPNEEWTNKIHFENNVDILFPKAFTALDLLAHLLFACLGLKTEKKIKGKTKNINKSFNSAMYQIKKLDRELYNKLNKIRDSIEFQKASKVRNDIIHNQPPYEMRNEKVKSSNGTETVIVKYTPSKEILNIARGLLELMRQIFMIVEDFLKEKQSRL
;
A
#
# COMPACT_ATOMS: atom_id res chain seq x y z
N MET A 1 -13.46 31.26 -8.59
CA MET A 1 -13.23 31.27 -7.13
C MET A 1 -11.73 31.36 -6.95
N THR A 2 -11.24 32.38 -6.23
CA THR A 2 -9.82 32.49 -5.91
C THR A 2 -9.63 31.79 -4.58
N ILE A 3 -9.01 30.61 -4.60
CA ILE A 3 -8.68 29.86 -3.36
C ILE A 3 -7.36 30.43 -2.87
N GLU A 4 -7.38 31.07 -1.70
CA GLU A 4 -6.15 31.45 -1.00
C GLU A 4 -5.72 30.24 -0.16
N ILE A 5 -4.57 29.67 -0.50
CA ILE A 5 -4.00 28.53 0.20
C ILE A 5 -2.92 29.07 1.11
N ASP A 6 -3.08 28.85 2.42
CA ASP A 6 -1.99 29.09 3.36
C ASP A 6 -0.94 28.00 3.16
N LEU A 7 0.10 28.35 2.43
CA LEU A 7 1.21 27.46 2.16
C LEU A 7 1.94 27.15 3.49
N PHE A 8 1.87 25.88 3.89
CA PHE A 8 2.80 25.23 4.84
C PHE A 8 2.56 25.44 6.34
N GLU A 9 1.36 25.15 6.84
CA GLU A 9 1.21 24.86 8.27
C GLU A 9 1.52 23.38 8.55
N PHE A 10 2.81 23.11 8.76
CA PHE A 10 3.28 21.78 9.15
C PHE A 10 2.98 21.50 10.63
N PRO A 11 2.52 20.28 10.95
CA PRO A 11 2.31 19.89 12.34
C PRO A 11 3.63 19.87 13.10
N THR A 12 3.57 20.28 14.36
CA THR A 12 4.66 20.15 15.31
C THR A 12 4.91 18.69 15.66
N LYS A 13 6.07 18.42 16.29
CA LYS A 13 6.40 17.08 16.77
C LYS A 13 5.38 16.60 17.82
N GLU A 14 4.94 17.51 18.67
CA GLU A 14 4.00 17.27 19.76
C GLU A 14 2.61 16.89 19.22
N GLU A 15 2.18 17.49 18.11
CA GLU A 15 0.93 17.17 17.42
C GLU A 15 1.01 15.83 16.66
N MET A 16 2.16 15.52 16.06
CA MET A 16 2.33 14.27 15.30
C MET A 16 2.52 13.04 16.19
N ALA A 17 3.15 13.19 17.36
CA ALA A 17 3.47 12.08 18.26
C ALA A 17 2.26 11.21 18.65
N PRO A 18 1.09 11.75 19.03
CA PRO A 18 -0.10 10.93 19.29
C PRO A 18 -0.66 10.29 18.02
N LEU A 19 -0.69 11.00 16.89
CA LEU A 19 -1.26 10.51 15.63
C LEU A 19 -0.47 9.33 15.04
N LEU A 20 0.85 9.31 15.22
CA LEU A 20 1.69 8.16 14.87
C LEU A 20 1.22 6.88 15.56
N LYS A 21 0.75 6.96 16.80
CA LYS A 21 0.28 5.80 17.58
C LYS A 21 -1.05 5.26 17.07
N GLU A 22 -1.80 6.03 16.30
CA GLU A 22 -3.06 5.61 15.69
C GLU A 22 -2.86 4.82 14.40
N SER A 23 -1.65 4.82 13.82
CA SER A 23 -1.35 4.00 12.66
C SER A 23 -1.48 2.50 12.98
N PRO A 24 -2.16 1.70 12.14
CA PRO A 24 -2.19 0.25 12.28
C PRO A 24 -0.79 -0.40 12.24
N LEU A 25 0.17 0.26 11.59
CA LEU A 25 1.57 -0.18 11.50
C LEU A 25 2.46 0.47 12.56
N TYR A 26 1.91 1.18 13.55
CA TYR A 26 2.70 1.84 14.59
C TYR A 26 3.66 0.87 15.28
N SER A 27 4.94 1.24 15.30
CA SER A 27 6.03 0.45 15.86
C SER A 27 6.20 -0.95 15.23
N TYR A 28 5.55 -1.21 14.09
CA TYR A 28 5.73 -2.46 13.37
C TYR A 28 7.10 -2.45 12.69
N ARG A 29 7.88 -3.52 12.92
CA ARG A 29 9.18 -3.69 12.32
C ARG A 29 9.39 -5.16 12.00
N ILE A 30 9.81 -5.42 10.78
CA ILE A 30 10.15 -6.77 10.34
C ILE A 30 11.60 -7.06 10.73
N GLU A 31 11.80 -8.21 11.37
CA GLU A 31 13.10 -8.71 11.80
C GLU A 31 13.97 -9.06 10.58
N GLY A 32 15.24 -8.64 10.61
CA GLY A 32 16.14 -8.74 9.44
C GLY A 32 16.60 -10.16 9.11
N ASP A 33 16.80 -10.96 10.15
CA ASP A 33 17.28 -12.34 10.11
C ASP A 33 16.23 -13.35 9.61
N LEU A 34 14.96 -12.98 9.66
CA LEU A 34 13.84 -13.78 9.16
C LEU A 34 14.00 -14.20 7.68
N PHE A 35 14.69 -13.37 6.89
CA PHE A 35 14.90 -13.60 5.46
C PHE A 35 16.31 -14.10 5.10
N TYR A 36 17.15 -14.44 6.09
CA TYR A 36 18.49 -14.98 5.83
C TYR A 36 18.49 -16.42 5.35
N TRP A 37 17.41 -17.14 5.66
CA TRP A 37 17.19 -18.47 5.12
C TRP A 37 16.66 -18.41 3.68
N THR A 38 17.15 -19.33 2.84
CA THR A 38 16.56 -19.59 1.53
C THR A 38 16.33 -21.09 1.26
N ARG A 39 15.30 -21.37 0.46
CA ARG A 39 14.99 -22.71 -0.06
C ARG A 39 16.00 -23.15 -1.13
N GLU A 40 16.69 -22.23 -1.80
CA GLU A 40 17.67 -22.57 -2.81
C GLU A 40 18.98 -23.05 -2.17
N LYS A 41 19.64 -24.01 -2.80
CA LYS A 41 20.99 -24.42 -2.39
C LYS A 41 21.98 -23.36 -2.88
N LEU A 42 22.40 -22.47 -1.99
CA LEU A 42 23.46 -21.50 -2.24
C LEU A 42 24.82 -22.07 -1.82
N LEU A 43 25.89 -21.69 -2.51
CA LEU A 43 27.26 -22.13 -2.23
C LEU A 43 28.23 -20.94 -2.23
N GLY A 44 29.21 -20.96 -1.32
CA GLY A 44 30.27 -19.96 -1.29
C GLY A 44 29.74 -18.53 -1.10
N PHE A 45 30.18 -17.62 -1.99
CA PHE A 45 29.82 -16.20 -1.94
C PHE A 45 28.33 -15.94 -2.17
N ASP A 46 27.59 -16.84 -2.84
CA ASP A 46 26.15 -16.68 -3.06
C ASP A 46 25.37 -16.61 -1.73
N ILE A 47 25.87 -17.27 -0.68
CA ILE A 47 25.28 -17.18 0.68
C ILE A 47 25.44 -15.76 1.22
N ILE A 48 26.62 -15.17 1.06
CA ILE A 48 26.93 -13.83 1.57
C ILE A 48 26.10 -12.80 0.80
N ASP A 49 26.03 -12.91 -0.53
CA ASP A 49 25.24 -12.02 -1.38
C ASP A 49 23.75 -12.09 -1.03
N HIS A 50 23.22 -13.28 -0.74
CA HIS A 50 21.85 -13.45 -0.27
C HIS A 50 21.59 -12.72 1.06
N HIS A 51 22.48 -12.88 2.04
CA HIS A 51 22.32 -12.21 3.34
C HIS A 51 22.36 -10.70 3.21
N ILE A 52 23.31 -10.15 2.44
CA ILE A 52 23.42 -8.71 2.19
C ILE A 52 22.14 -8.19 1.50
N ALA A 53 21.69 -8.87 0.44
CA ALA A 53 20.47 -8.49 -0.26
C ALA A 53 19.23 -8.55 0.64
N ALA A 54 19.08 -9.61 1.45
CA ALA A 54 17.99 -9.74 2.40
C ALA A 54 17.99 -8.62 3.45
N GLN A 55 19.16 -8.26 3.97
CA GLN A 55 19.32 -7.16 4.92
C GLN A 55 18.94 -5.81 4.28
N ASP A 56 19.39 -5.54 3.06
CA ASP A 56 19.09 -4.29 2.35
C ASP A 56 17.61 -4.15 1.99
N PHE A 57 16.98 -5.22 1.51
CA PHE A 57 15.55 -5.22 1.22
C PHE A 57 14.73 -5.09 2.51
N THR A 58 15.12 -5.75 3.60
CA THR A 58 14.40 -5.63 4.88
C THR A 58 14.53 -4.23 5.48
N ARG A 59 15.72 -3.61 5.40
CA ARG A 59 15.92 -2.20 5.77
C ARG A 59 15.03 -1.28 4.92
N SER A 60 15.00 -1.49 3.61
CA SER A 60 14.17 -0.70 2.70
C SER A 60 12.67 -0.86 2.98
N LEU A 61 12.23 -2.07 3.32
CA LEU A 61 10.86 -2.37 3.71
C LEU A 61 10.49 -1.69 5.02
N ASN A 62 11.33 -1.79 6.05
CA ASN A 62 11.12 -1.12 7.34
C ASN A 62 11.08 0.42 7.19
N ASN A 63 11.95 0.99 6.35
CA ASN A 63 11.90 2.41 6.01
C ASN A 63 10.56 2.78 5.34
N ARG A 64 10.03 1.90 4.48
CA ARG A 64 8.74 2.12 3.83
C ARG A 64 7.59 2.05 4.83
N ILE A 65 7.61 1.09 5.77
CA ILE A 65 6.62 0.97 6.85
C ILE A 65 6.59 2.26 7.68
N PHE A 66 7.75 2.76 8.11
CA PHE A 66 7.83 4.03 8.85
C PHE A 66 7.28 5.23 8.05
N GLN A 67 7.56 5.27 6.74
CA GLN A 67 6.98 6.32 5.89
C GLN A 67 5.46 6.22 5.77
N LEU A 68 4.88 5.01 5.84
CA LEU A 68 3.43 4.82 5.84
C LEU A 68 2.80 5.30 7.14
N ASP A 69 3.42 5.01 8.29
CA ASP A 69 3.00 5.55 9.59
C ASP A 69 2.98 7.08 9.55
N LEU A 70 4.04 7.69 9.03
CA LEU A 70 4.15 9.13 8.93
C LEU A 70 3.09 9.71 8.00
N SER A 71 2.94 9.18 6.78
CA SER A 71 1.93 9.66 5.83
C SER A 71 0.51 9.50 6.36
N TYR A 72 0.19 8.39 7.03
CA TYR A 72 -1.12 8.18 7.64
C TYR A 72 -1.39 9.17 8.79
N SER A 73 -0.37 9.48 9.59
CA SER A 73 -0.46 10.50 10.64
C SER A 73 -0.76 11.89 10.08
N TYR A 74 -0.19 12.23 8.92
CA TYR A 74 -0.54 13.47 8.23
C TYR A 74 -1.99 13.46 7.72
N LEU A 75 -2.48 12.33 7.20
CA LEU A 75 -3.90 12.22 6.83
C LEU A 75 -4.81 12.46 8.04
N LEU A 76 -4.48 11.87 9.19
CA LEU A 76 -5.22 12.11 10.44
C LEU A 76 -5.14 13.58 10.86
N TYR A 77 -3.95 14.19 10.80
CA TYR A 77 -3.75 15.59 11.20
C TYR A 77 -4.66 16.53 10.41
N TYR A 78 -4.58 16.50 9.07
CA TYR A 78 -5.39 17.39 8.23
C TYR A 78 -6.87 17.03 8.27
N SER A 79 -7.22 15.76 8.43
CA SER A 79 -8.62 15.35 8.63
C SER A 79 -9.18 15.88 9.96
N ASN A 80 -8.40 15.89 11.04
CA ASN A 80 -8.83 16.33 12.37
C ASN A 80 -9.00 17.86 12.44
N ARG A 81 -8.27 18.60 11.61
CA ARG A 81 -8.46 20.05 11.43
C ARG A 81 -9.75 20.42 10.69
N GLY A 82 -10.39 19.45 10.04
CA GLY A 82 -11.69 19.63 9.39
C GLY A 82 -11.59 19.71 7.87
N ILE A 83 -12.28 18.78 7.21
CA ILE A 83 -12.52 18.75 5.77
C ILE A 83 -13.97 18.28 5.55
N SER A 84 -14.87 19.21 5.24
CA SER A 84 -16.32 18.98 5.13
C SER A 84 -16.74 18.62 3.71
N ASP A 85 -16.01 17.72 3.07
CA ASP A 85 -16.15 17.40 1.64
C ASP A 85 -17.18 16.30 1.31
N GLY A 86 -18.14 16.07 2.22
CA GLY A 86 -18.99 14.88 2.25
C GLY A 86 -19.70 14.53 0.95
N GLU A 87 -20.24 15.50 0.20
CA GLU A 87 -20.86 15.28 -1.13
C GLU A 87 -20.80 16.55 -2.00
N TYR A 88 -21.22 16.46 -3.26
CA TYR A 88 -21.48 17.63 -4.10
C TYR A 88 -22.83 18.29 -3.71
N PRO A 89 -22.97 19.64 -3.68
CA PRO A 89 -22.01 20.68 -4.05
C PRO A 89 -21.23 21.29 -2.86
N TYR A 90 -20.99 20.54 -1.77
CA TYR A 90 -20.33 21.09 -0.58
C TYR A 90 -18.89 21.56 -0.86
N LEU A 91 -18.23 20.98 -1.87
CA LEU A 91 -16.91 21.42 -2.33
C LEU A 91 -16.87 22.89 -2.81
N ASP A 92 -17.95 23.39 -3.43
CA ASP A 92 -18.02 24.77 -3.93
C ASP A 92 -18.17 25.80 -2.80
N LYS A 93 -18.31 25.35 -1.55
CA LYS A 93 -18.52 26.18 -0.37
C LYS A 93 -17.47 25.96 0.72
N LEU A 94 -16.43 25.17 0.46
CA LEU A 94 -15.36 24.95 1.43
C LEU A 94 -14.67 26.28 1.76
N PRO A 95 -14.53 26.64 3.05
CA PRO A 95 -13.69 27.76 3.47
C PRO A 95 -12.23 27.56 3.05
N ASN A 96 -11.47 28.65 2.92
CA ASN A 96 -10.04 28.59 2.55
C ASN A 96 -9.21 27.70 3.49
N GLU A 97 -9.53 27.68 4.79
CA GLU A 97 -8.86 26.81 5.77
C GLU A 97 -9.12 25.32 5.48
N GLU A 98 -10.37 24.95 5.19
CA GLU A 98 -10.69 23.56 4.84
C GLU A 98 -10.10 23.16 3.48
N TRP A 99 -10.03 24.09 2.52
CA TRP A 99 -9.32 23.88 1.26
C TRP A 99 -7.82 23.62 1.48
N THR A 100 -7.21 24.37 2.39
CA THR A 100 -5.80 24.19 2.77
C THR A 100 -5.58 22.80 3.39
N ASN A 101 -6.44 22.39 4.34
CA ASN A 101 -6.42 21.04 4.90
C ASN A 101 -6.60 19.97 3.82
N LYS A 102 -7.56 20.16 2.90
CA LYS A 102 -7.86 19.22 1.82
C LYS A 102 -6.66 19.01 0.90
N ILE A 103 -6.01 20.06 0.43
CA ILE A 103 -4.85 19.95 -0.46
C ILE A 103 -3.69 19.21 0.21
N HIS A 104 -3.44 19.51 1.49
CA HIS A 104 -2.40 18.80 2.23
C HIS A 104 -2.76 17.34 2.52
N PHE A 105 -4.04 17.05 2.78
CA PHE A 105 -4.56 15.69 2.89
C PHE A 105 -4.34 14.92 1.58
N GLU A 106 -4.78 15.46 0.44
CA GLU A 106 -4.65 14.87 -0.89
C GLU A 106 -3.19 14.57 -1.26
N ASN A 107 -2.28 15.52 -1.02
CA ASN A 107 -0.85 15.29 -1.24
C ASN A 107 -0.31 14.09 -0.43
N ASN A 108 -0.81 13.87 0.78
CA ASN A 108 -0.43 12.69 1.58
C ASN A 108 -1.11 11.40 1.12
N VAL A 109 -2.29 11.48 0.49
CA VAL A 109 -2.96 10.34 -0.18
C VAL A 109 -2.10 9.84 -1.34
N ASP A 110 -1.62 10.76 -2.18
CA ASP A 110 -0.73 10.48 -3.31
C ASP A 110 0.62 9.90 -2.90
N ILE A 111 1.02 10.13 -1.65
CA ILE A 111 2.22 9.54 -1.09
C ILE A 111 1.92 8.16 -0.51
N LEU A 112 0.86 8.02 0.30
CA LEU A 112 0.59 6.81 1.07
C LEU A 112 0.27 5.62 0.18
N PHE A 113 -0.67 5.76 -0.74
CA PHE A 113 -1.16 4.62 -1.53
C PHE A 113 -0.07 4.02 -2.43
N PRO A 114 0.68 4.79 -3.25
CA PRO A 114 1.78 4.23 -4.03
C PRO A 114 2.85 3.57 -3.15
N LYS A 115 3.23 4.21 -2.04
CA LYS A 115 4.22 3.68 -1.09
C LYS A 115 3.80 2.36 -0.45
N ALA A 116 2.50 2.20 -0.15
CA ALA A 116 1.96 0.99 0.44
C ALA A 116 2.17 -0.22 -0.49
N PHE A 117 1.86 -0.05 -1.77
CA PHE A 117 2.07 -1.10 -2.78
C PHE A 117 3.57 -1.32 -3.06
N THR A 118 4.41 -0.29 -3.01
CA THR A 118 5.88 -0.46 -3.04
C THR A 118 6.38 -1.29 -1.85
N ALA A 119 5.81 -1.14 -0.66
CA ALA A 119 6.17 -1.98 0.49
C ALA A 119 5.83 -3.46 0.24
N LEU A 120 4.64 -3.73 -0.33
CA LEU A 120 4.25 -5.09 -0.71
C LEU A 120 5.15 -5.68 -1.80
N ASP A 121 5.63 -4.86 -2.73
CA ASP A 121 6.61 -5.29 -3.73
C ASP A 121 7.98 -5.56 -3.09
N LEU A 122 8.46 -4.74 -2.15
CA LEU A 122 9.69 -5.03 -1.39
C LEU A 122 9.58 -6.36 -0.61
N LEU A 123 8.43 -6.63 0.01
CA LEU A 123 8.13 -7.93 0.62
C LEU A 123 8.19 -9.05 -0.44
N ALA A 124 7.64 -8.81 -1.62
CA ALA A 124 7.71 -9.78 -2.72
C ALA A 124 9.16 -10.08 -3.11
N HIS A 125 10.01 -9.06 -3.24
CA HIS A 125 11.44 -9.24 -3.51
C HIS A 125 12.12 -10.16 -2.49
N LEU A 126 11.84 -9.97 -1.20
CA LEU A 126 12.31 -10.85 -0.12
C LEU A 126 11.78 -12.28 -0.29
N LEU A 127 10.47 -12.46 -0.52
CA LEU A 127 9.86 -13.78 -0.75
C LEU A 127 10.43 -14.49 -1.98
N PHE A 128 10.74 -13.76 -3.05
CA PHE A 128 11.41 -14.33 -4.23
C PHE A 128 12.78 -14.90 -3.86
N ALA A 129 13.57 -14.15 -3.08
CA ALA A 129 14.90 -14.56 -2.66
C ALA A 129 14.86 -15.74 -1.67
N CYS A 130 14.01 -15.68 -0.64
CA CYS A 130 13.96 -16.71 0.40
C CYS A 130 13.28 -18.00 -0.07
N LEU A 131 12.27 -17.92 -0.93
CA LEU A 131 11.52 -19.10 -1.35
C LEU A 131 12.01 -19.70 -2.67
N GLY A 132 13.04 -19.12 -3.29
CA GLY A 132 13.51 -19.54 -4.61
C GLY A 132 12.42 -19.43 -5.66
N LEU A 133 11.65 -18.34 -5.64
CA LEU A 133 10.55 -18.18 -6.59
C LEU A 133 11.12 -17.89 -7.98
N LYS A 134 10.54 -18.51 -9.00
CA LYS A 134 11.00 -18.36 -10.38
C LYS A 134 10.96 -16.91 -10.84
N THR A 135 12.12 -16.38 -11.21
CA THR A 135 12.31 -15.02 -11.76
C THR A 135 12.13 -14.94 -13.27
N GLU A 136 12.01 -16.08 -13.95
CA GLU A 136 11.87 -16.16 -15.40
C GLU A 136 10.79 -17.16 -15.83
N LYS A 137 10.20 -16.92 -17.00
CA LYS A 137 9.30 -17.88 -17.67
C LYS A 137 9.59 -17.97 -19.16
N LYS A 138 9.49 -19.17 -19.72
CA LYS A 138 9.53 -19.40 -21.17
C LYS A 138 8.14 -19.18 -21.77
N ILE A 139 8.03 -18.25 -22.72
CA ILE A 139 6.80 -18.00 -23.50
C ILE A 139 7.17 -18.05 -24.98
N LYS A 140 6.55 -18.97 -25.73
CA LYS A 140 6.78 -19.15 -27.19
C LYS A 140 8.28 -19.20 -27.55
N GLY A 141 9.05 -19.99 -26.80
CA GLY A 141 10.50 -20.14 -27.01
C GLY A 141 11.38 -19.00 -26.50
N LYS A 142 10.81 -17.88 -26.02
CA LYS A 142 11.58 -16.75 -25.45
C LYS A 142 11.54 -16.75 -23.92
N THR A 143 12.69 -16.55 -23.29
CA THR A 143 12.80 -16.30 -21.85
C THR A 143 12.36 -14.88 -21.54
N LYS A 144 11.43 -14.71 -20.59
CA LYS A 144 10.96 -13.42 -20.10
C LYS A 144 11.14 -13.33 -18.59
N ASN A 145 11.71 -12.22 -18.14
CA ASN A 145 11.81 -11.87 -16.73
C ASN A 145 10.41 -11.63 -16.15
N ILE A 146 10.20 -12.15 -14.95
CA ILE A 146 9.01 -11.95 -14.14
C ILE A 146 9.28 -10.73 -13.26
N ASN A 147 8.37 -9.76 -13.29
CA ASN A 147 8.43 -8.63 -12.37
C ASN A 147 8.24 -9.14 -10.93
N LYS A 148 9.16 -8.80 -10.02
CA LYS A 148 9.14 -9.20 -8.60
C LYS A 148 8.10 -8.40 -7.80
N SER A 149 6.86 -8.42 -8.27
CA SER A 149 5.71 -7.77 -7.65
C SER A 149 4.97 -8.72 -6.70
N PHE A 150 4.21 -8.17 -5.76
CA PHE A 150 3.39 -8.98 -4.85
C PHE A 150 2.44 -9.92 -5.60
N ASN A 151 1.79 -9.45 -6.67
CA ASN A 151 0.95 -10.28 -7.52
C ASN A 151 1.70 -11.45 -8.18
N SER A 152 2.94 -11.22 -8.61
CA SER A 152 3.76 -12.28 -9.21
C SER A 152 4.25 -13.27 -8.17
N ALA A 153 4.60 -12.80 -6.96
CA ALA A 153 4.94 -13.67 -5.84
C ALA A 153 3.77 -14.60 -5.50
N MET A 154 2.55 -14.06 -5.39
CA MET A 154 1.34 -14.85 -5.14
C MET A 154 1.13 -15.98 -6.15
N TYR A 155 1.38 -15.73 -7.44
CA TYR A 155 1.27 -16.76 -8.48
C TYR A 155 2.31 -17.88 -8.32
N GLN A 156 3.53 -17.55 -7.88
CA GLN A 156 4.56 -18.56 -7.63
C GLN A 156 4.33 -19.30 -6.32
N ILE A 157 3.95 -18.59 -5.24
CA ILE A 157 3.61 -19.17 -3.94
C ILE A 157 2.46 -20.17 -4.08
N LYS A 158 1.45 -19.89 -4.91
CA LYS A 158 0.36 -20.85 -5.23
C LYS A 158 0.86 -22.25 -5.62
N LYS A 159 2.01 -22.32 -6.32
CA LYS A 159 2.62 -23.58 -6.77
C LYS A 159 3.53 -24.19 -5.70
N LEU A 160 4.05 -23.36 -4.80
CA LEU A 160 5.04 -23.73 -3.80
C LEU A 160 4.41 -24.20 -2.49
N ASP A 161 3.46 -23.43 -1.98
CA ASP A 161 2.79 -23.63 -0.70
C ASP A 161 1.33 -23.13 -0.80
N ARG A 162 0.40 -24.08 -0.87
CA ARG A 162 -1.02 -23.80 -1.10
C ARG A 162 -1.66 -23.14 0.12
N GLU A 163 -1.19 -23.47 1.32
CA GLU A 163 -1.73 -22.93 2.57
C GLU A 163 -1.36 -21.46 2.72
N LEU A 164 -0.07 -21.12 2.57
CA LEU A 164 0.40 -19.73 2.58
C LEU A 164 -0.33 -18.91 1.51
N TYR A 165 -0.44 -19.46 0.29
CA TYR A 165 -1.21 -18.80 -0.78
C TYR A 165 -2.64 -18.52 -0.35
N ASN A 166 -3.36 -19.51 0.20
CA ASN A 166 -4.75 -19.35 0.59
C ASN A 166 -4.93 -18.28 1.67
N LYS A 167 -4.02 -18.20 2.66
CA LYS A 167 -4.04 -17.16 3.71
C LYS A 167 -3.86 -15.76 3.10
N LEU A 168 -2.84 -15.57 2.29
CA LEU A 168 -2.55 -14.28 1.64
C LEU A 168 -3.63 -13.89 0.59
N ASN A 169 -4.16 -14.87 -0.14
CA ASN A 169 -5.15 -14.63 -1.19
C ASN A 169 -6.50 -14.20 -0.62
N LYS A 170 -6.88 -14.65 0.58
CA LYS A 170 -8.07 -14.15 1.29
C LYS A 170 -7.99 -12.64 1.54
N ILE A 171 -6.82 -12.15 1.95
CA ILE A 171 -6.60 -10.70 2.14
C ILE A 171 -6.65 -9.97 0.80
N ARG A 172 -5.91 -10.45 -0.21
CA ARG A 172 -5.86 -9.80 -1.53
C ARG A 172 -7.22 -9.72 -2.21
N ASP A 173 -8.04 -10.75 -2.06
CA ASP A 173 -9.36 -10.83 -2.69
C ASP A 173 -10.45 -10.14 -1.83
N SER A 174 -10.10 -9.59 -0.66
CA SER A 174 -11.03 -8.81 0.18
C SER A 174 -11.47 -7.51 -0.49
N ILE A 175 -12.66 -7.03 -0.12
CA ILE A 175 -13.24 -5.80 -0.67
C ILE A 175 -12.37 -4.60 -0.31
N GLU A 176 -11.82 -4.58 0.90
CA GLU A 176 -10.97 -3.53 1.45
C GLU A 176 -9.66 -3.41 0.64
N PHE A 177 -9.01 -4.54 0.34
CA PHE A 177 -7.81 -4.54 -0.50
C PHE A 177 -8.12 -4.08 -1.92
N GLN A 178 -9.23 -4.52 -2.50
CA GLN A 178 -9.66 -4.12 -3.84
C GLN A 178 -9.95 -2.61 -3.92
N LYS A 179 -10.63 -2.04 -2.91
CA LYS A 179 -10.86 -0.59 -2.81
C LYS A 179 -9.54 0.17 -2.76
N ALA A 180 -8.62 -0.23 -1.89
CA ALA A 180 -7.31 0.40 -1.79
C ALA A 180 -6.48 0.29 -3.08
N SER A 181 -6.52 -0.87 -3.73
CA SER A 181 -5.86 -1.09 -5.02
C SER A 181 -6.45 -0.20 -6.11
N LYS A 182 -7.77 -0.01 -6.13
CA LYS A 182 -8.44 0.90 -7.05
C LYS A 182 -8.02 2.34 -6.81
N VAL A 183 -7.97 2.81 -5.55
CA VAL A 183 -7.49 4.17 -5.22
C VAL A 183 -6.06 4.38 -5.73
N ARG A 184 -5.13 3.45 -5.44
CA ARG A 184 -3.76 3.52 -5.96
C ARG A 184 -3.71 3.54 -7.49
N ASN A 185 -4.54 2.74 -8.15
CA ASN A 185 -4.59 2.71 -9.61
C ASN A 185 -5.10 4.02 -10.18
N ASP A 186 -6.14 4.60 -9.57
CA ASP A 186 -6.74 5.85 -10.00
C ASP A 186 -5.76 7.03 -9.83
N ILE A 187 -5.00 7.07 -8.73
CA ILE A 187 -3.92 8.06 -8.50
C ILE A 187 -2.82 7.98 -9.58
N ILE A 188 -2.35 6.79 -9.92
CA ILE A 188 -1.14 6.63 -10.77
C ILE A 188 -1.47 6.64 -12.27
N HIS A 189 -2.62 6.10 -12.65
CA HIS A 189 -2.93 5.81 -14.05
C HIS A 189 -4.19 6.49 -14.58
N ASN A 190 -5.06 7.01 -13.70
CA ASN A 190 -6.28 7.69 -14.09
C ASN A 190 -6.33 9.09 -13.47
N GLN A 191 -7.52 9.49 -13.01
CA GLN A 191 -7.75 10.69 -12.23
C GLN A 191 -7.93 10.30 -10.76
N PRO A 192 -7.28 11.00 -9.80
CA PRO A 192 -7.39 10.70 -8.38
C PRO A 192 -8.85 10.69 -7.88
N PRO A 193 -9.19 9.81 -6.94
CA PRO A 193 -10.58 9.61 -6.52
C PRO A 193 -11.15 10.77 -5.68
N TYR A 194 -10.30 11.63 -5.13
CA TYR A 194 -10.67 12.86 -4.43
C TYR A 194 -10.81 14.06 -5.38
N GLU A 195 -10.66 13.87 -6.69
CA GLU A 195 -11.03 14.88 -7.68
C GLU A 195 -12.41 14.55 -8.25
N MET A 196 -13.24 15.58 -8.45
CA MET A 196 -14.52 15.38 -9.10
C MET A 196 -14.33 14.97 -10.56
N ARG A 197 -15.08 13.96 -11.00
CA ARG A 197 -15.16 13.59 -12.41
C ARG A 197 -16.57 13.25 -12.85
N ASN A 198 -16.91 13.65 -14.06
CA ASN A 198 -18.14 13.28 -14.73
C ASN A 198 -17.95 11.94 -15.45
N GLU A 199 -18.73 10.93 -15.08
CA GLU A 199 -18.72 9.62 -15.73
C GLU A 199 -20.04 9.39 -16.47
N LYS A 200 -19.94 9.06 -17.76
CA LYS A 200 -21.10 8.63 -18.56
C LYS A 200 -21.41 7.17 -18.25
N VAL A 201 -22.55 6.92 -17.64
CA VAL A 201 -23.05 5.58 -17.35
C VAL A 201 -24.19 5.27 -18.30
N LYS A 202 -24.07 4.14 -19.00
CA LYS A 202 -25.13 3.64 -19.87
C LYS A 202 -25.99 2.65 -19.08
N SER A 203 -27.26 2.99 -18.94
CA SER A 203 -28.26 2.15 -18.30
C SER A 203 -28.58 0.93 -19.19
N SER A 204 -29.14 -0.13 -18.59
CA SER A 204 -29.53 -1.36 -19.30
C SER A 204 -30.57 -1.14 -20.40
N ASN A 205 -31.35 -0.05 -20.32
CA ASN A 205 -32.30 0.41 -21.33
C ASN A 205 -31.66 1.29 -22.44
N GLY A 206 -30.34 1.48 -22.43
CA GLY A 206 -29.62 2.27 -23.42
C GLY A 206 -29.51 3.77 -23.13
N THR A 207 -30.15 4.27 -22.06
CA THR A 207 -30.06 5.68 -21.65
C THR A 207 -28.66 5.99 -21.09
N GLU A 208 -28.01 7.04 -21.59
CA GLU A 208 -26.76 7.55 -21.04
C GLU A 208 -27.04 8.65 -20.01
N THR A 209 -26.57 8.46 -18.79
CA THR A 209 -26.65 9.43 -17.69
C THR A 209 -25.25 9.84 -17.26
N VAL A 210 -25.04 11.12 -16.93
CA VAL A 210 -23.79 11.58 -16.34
C VAL A 210 -23.93 11.53 -14.82
N ILE A 211 -23.03 10.80 -14.16
CA ILE A 211 -22.91 10.80 -12.70
C ILE A 211 -21.60 11.48 -12.30
N VAL A 212 -21.64 12.28 -11.22
CA VAL A 212 -20.43 12.83 -10.61
C VAL A 212 -19.85 11.75 -9.70
N LYS A 213 -18.59 11.39 -9.92
CA LYS A 213 -17.82 10.54 -8.99
C LYS A 213 -16.85 11.38 -8.19
N TYR A 214 -16.84 11.12 -6.90
CA TYR A 214 -16.01 11.76 -5.90
C TYR A 214 -15.91 10.86 -4.68
N THR A 215 -14.74 10.77 -4.06
CA THR A 215 -14.51 10.03 -2.81
C THR A 215 -14.12 11.02 -1.71
N PRO A 216 -14.97 11.22 -0.69
CA PRO A 216 -14.68 12.15 0.40
C PRO A 216 -13.45 11.77 1.20
N SER A 217 -12.80 12.78 1.79
CA SER A 217 -11.57 12.63 2.57
C SER A 217 -11.74 11.63 3.71
N LYS A 218 -12.91 11.63 4.37
CA LYS A 218 -13.27 10.65 5.40
C LYS A 218 -13.28 9.21 4.86
N GLU A 219 -13.80 8.99 3.65
CA GLU A 219 -13.81 7.66 3.03
C GLU A 219 -12.39 7.23 2.64
N ILE A 220 -11.58 8.13 2.07
CA ILE A 220 -10.18 7.84 1.74
C ILE A 220 -9.38 7.48 2.99
N LEU A 221 -9.55 8.21 4.09
CA LEU A 221 -8.90 7.92 5.36
C LEU A 221 -9.24 6.51 5.87
N ASN A 222 -10.52 6.11 5.78
CA ASN A 222 -10.96 4.76 6.14
C ASN A 222 -10.34 3.68 5.23
N ILE A 223 -10.26 3.93 3.93
CA ILE A 223 -9.61 3.02 2.98
C ILE A 223 -8.11 2.89 3.29
N ALA A 224 -7.44 4.00 3.60
CA ALA A 224 -6.02 4.01 3.99
C ALA A 224 -5.80 3.20 5.28
N ARG A 225 -6.62 3.41 6.31
CA ARG A 225 -6.58 2.63 7.54
C ARG A 225 -6.74 1.12 7.27
N GLY A 226 -7.77 0.75 6.52
CA GLY A 226 -8.04 -0.64 6.16
C GLY A 226 -6.87 -1.27 5.39
N LEU A 227 -6.25 -0.52 4.46
CA LEU A 227 -5.05 -1.00 3.77
C LEU A 227 -3.89 -1.30 4.73
N LEU A 228 -3.60 -0.40 5.68
CA LEU A 228 -2.51 -0.59 6.64
C LEU A 228 -2.78 -1.75 7.60
N GLU A 229 -4.04 -1.95 8.03
CA GLU A 229 -4.46 -3.12 8.82
C GLU A 229 -4.25 -4.43 8.04
N LEU A 230 -4.61 -4.46 6.75
CA LEU A 230 -4.37 -5.63 5.89
C LEU A 230 -2.87 -5.87 5.65
N MET A 231 -2.08 -4.82 5.47
CA MET A 231 -0.63 -4.95 5.32
C MET A 231 0.00 -5.58 6.56
N ARG A 232 -0.41 -5.16 7.76
CA ARG A 232 0.02 -5.79 9.01
C ARG A 232 -0.28 -7.29 9.03
N GLN A 233 -1.49 -7.67 8.64
CA GLN A 233 -1.87 -9.08 8.57
C GLN A 233 -1.02 -9.85 7.55
N ILE A 234 -0.73 -9.26 6.38
CA ILE A 234 0.16 -9.87 5.37
C ILE A 234 1.55 -10.10 5.96
N PHE A 235 2.12 -9.10 6.64
CA PHE A 235 3.44 -9.22 7.27
C PHE A 235 3.44 -10.33 8.31
N MET A 236 2.48 -10.35 9.24
CA MET A 236 2.37 -11.40 10.26
C MET A 236 2.25 -12.81 9.66
N ILE A 237 1.41 -12.99 8.63
CA ILE A 237 1.27 -14.30 7.95
C ILE A 237 2.59 -14.77 7.35
N VAL A 238 3.35 -13.86 6.75
CA VAL A 238 4.66 -14.18 6.18
C VAL A 238 5.68 -14.48 7.27
N GLU A 239 5.70 -13.71 8.35
CA GLU A 239 6.59 -13.92 9.49
C GLU A 239 6.36 -15.27 10.16
N ASP A 240 5.11 -15.60 10.47
CA ASP A 240 4.74 -16.88 11.07
C ASP A 240 5.17 -18.04 10.18
N PHE A 241 4.92 -17.93 8.87
CA PHE A 241 5.33 -18.93 7.90
C PHE A 241 6.85 -19.12 7.87
N LEU A 242 7.63 -18.03 7.85
CA LEU A 242 9.09 -18.12 7.80
C LEU A 242 9.67 -18.66 9.11
N LYS A 243 9.15 -18.25 10.26
CA LYS A 243 9.53 -18.79 11.58
C LYS A 243 9.28 -20.30 11.66
N GLU A 244 8.14 -20.78 11.15
CA GLU A 244 7.84 -22.22 11.07
C GLU A 244 8.87 -22.96 10.19
N LYS A 245 9.25 -22.42 9.04
CA LYS A 245 10.25 -23.06 8.17
C LYS A 245 11.63 -23.09 8.81
N GLN A 246 12.05 -22.00 9.47
CA GLN A 246 13.35 -21.94 10.16
C GLN A 246 13.44 -22.93 11.33
N SER A 247 12.35 -23.12 12.08
CA SER A 247 12.32 -24.09 13.20
C SER A 247 12.47 -25.57 12.78
N ARG A 248 12.34 -25.87 11.48
CA ARG A 248 12.42 -27.22 10.91
C ARG A 248 13.75 -27.53 10.23
N LEU A 249 14.68 -26.58 10.24
CA LEU A 249 16.05 -26.72 9.72
C LEU A 249 17.01 -27.05 10.86
#